data_AF-A0A2T4C9D1-F1
#
_entry.id   AF-A0A2T4C9D1-F1
#
_cell.length_a   1.000
_cell.length_b   1.000
_cell.length_c   1.000
_cell.angle_alpha   90.00
_cell.angle_beta   90.00
_cell.angle_gamma   90.00
#
_symmetry.space_group_name_H-M   'P 1'
#
loop_
_entity.id
_entity.type
_entity.pdbx_description
1 polymer ?
#
loop_
_entity_poly.entity_id
_entity_poly.type
_entity_poly.pdbx_seq_one_letter_code
_entity_poly.pdbx_strand_id
1 'polypeptide(L)'
;MEIMEDWDEGSSYASEESDTGELLPDDPQEPTENAHDPMIEQLFPWVDPRSNVITRHVKLALARAYQNDSGSWSWEMNLDFRHTAPTLNFSVYAHTGALTHHVIGKKAKRPGANWVHFWFLRVMFGPRACSRQSWFAELAEKYPWVMDEAPGGVVPWNAKAIIANGREDWVPAALGRECPDTLAVMRTKREAADGTENPRPSKTPRASTPCPQDAASVSAETDVWAELDAADFKDVRVPSKSYELQLNTLKMEHEALKTAHETLREKYEAMEERYKALEKKYREQEDRYRGQEEKLDKLCTRLVQLGNLVKHQNGI
;
A
#
# COMPACT_ATOMS: atom_id res chain seq x y z
N MET A 1 -64.03 16.60 -7.77
CA MET A 1 -63.81 15.41 -8.60
C MET A 1 -62.35 15.05 -8.40
N GLU A 2 -61.96 14.65 -7.18
CA GLU A 2 -62.07 13.26 -6.66
C GLU A 2 -61.52 12.30 -7.73
N ILE A 3 -60.36 11.67 -7.50
CA ILE A 3 -60.28 10.46 -6.68
C ILE A 3 -59.03 10.47 -5.79
N MET A 4 -59.28 10.19 -4.51
CA MET A 4 -58.33 9.92 -3.44
C MET A 4 -58.34 8.40 -3.27
N GLU A 5 -57.24 7.72 -3.56
CA GLU A 5 -57.11 6.27 -3.35
C GLU A 5 -56.54 6.02 -1.96
N ASP A 6 -57.43 5.56 -1.08
CA ASP A 6 -57.14 4.92 0.20
C ASP A 6 -56.23 3.71 -0.01
N TRP A 7 -55.10 3.69 0.70
CA TRP A 7 -54.34 2.48 0.98
C TRP A 7 -54.28 2.32 2.49
N ASP A 8 -55.20 1.55 3.00
CA ASP A 8 -55.23 1.14 4.40
C ASP A 8 -55.18 -0.39 4.50
N GLU A 9 -54.58 -0.82 5.60
CA GLU A 9 -54.72 -2.11 6.28
C GLU A 9 -54.03 -3.36 5.72
N GLY A 10 -53.16 -3.92 6.58
CA GLY A 10 -53.21 -5.35 6.85
C GLY A 10 -51.88 -6.10 6.82
N SER A 11 -50.97 -5.84 7.77
CA SER A 11 -50.00 -6.87 8.14
C SER A 11 -49.79 -6.90 9.66
N SER A 12 -50.71 -7.61 10.31
CA SER A 12 -50.54 -8.16 11.65
C SER A 12 -49.38 -9.16 11.62
N TYR A 13 -48.17 -8.73 12.00
CA TYR A 13 -47.12 -9.67 12.35
C TYR A 13 -47.35 -10.13 13.80
N ALA A 14 -47.78 -11.38 13.89
CA ALA A 14 -47.97 -12.12 15.13
C ALA A 14 -46.65 -12.12 15.93
N SER A 15 -46.76 -11.73 17.19
CA SER A 15 -45.77 -12.00 18.22
C SER A 15 -45.85 -13.49 18.56
N GLU A 16 -44.88 -14.27 18.11
CA GLU A 16 -44.61 -15.60 18.66
C GLU A 16 -43.41 -15.50 19.60
N GLU A 17 -43.74 -15.50 20.89
CA GLU A 17 -42.84 -15.88 21.97
C GLU A 17 -42.50 -17.37 21.83
N SER A 18 -41.28 -17.68 21.46
CA SER A 18 -40.55 -18.92 21.74
C SER A 18 -39.08 -18.59 21.41
N ASP A 19 -38.07 -19.02 22.14
CA ASP A 19 -37.90 -20.16 22.99
C ASP A 19 -36.65 -19.85 23.83
N THR A 20 -36.62 -20.35 25.07
CA THR A 20 -35.46 -20.28 25.97
C THR A 20 -34.31 -21.11 25.40
N GLY A 21 -33.58 -20.54 24.45
CA GLY A 21 -32.34 -21.05 23.90
C GLY A 21 -31.21 -20.89 24.91
N GLU A 22 -30.87 -22.03 25.51
CA GLU A 22 -29.66 -22.32 26.28
C GLU A 22 -28.42 -21.56 25.73
N LEU A 23 -27.96 -20.57 26.51
CA LEU A 23 -26.74 -19.79 26.25
C LEU A 23 -25.52 -20.71 26.34
N LEU A 24 -25.19 -21.39 25.24
CA LEU A 24 -23.84 -21.87 25.00
C LEU A 24 -22.92 -20.64 24.98
N PRO A 25 -21.80 -20.64 25.72
CA PRO A 25 -20.83 -19.57 25.61
C PRO A 25 -20.33 -19.55 24.17
N ASP A 26 -20.60 -18.46 23.45
CA ASP A 26 -19.95 -18.11 22.20
C ASP A 26 -18.44 -18.08 22.48
N ASP A 27 -17.80 -19.22 22.26
CA ASP A 27 -16.35 -19.31 22.15
C ASP A 27 -16.01 -18.39 20.98
N PRO A 28 -15.31 -17.27 21.19
CA PRO A 28 -15.01 -16.34 20.10
C PRO A 28 -14.14 -17.13 19.12
N GLN A 29 -14.76 -17.59 18.03
CA GLN A 29 -14.03 -18.18 16.92
C GLN A 29 -13.02 -17.13 16.50
N GLU A 30 -11.75 -17.38 16.83
CA GLU A 30 -10.65 -16.59 16.30
C GLU A 30 -10.87 -16.58 14.78
N PRO A 31 -11.07 -15.40 14.18
CA PRO A 31 -11.33 -15.32 12.76
C PRO A 31 -10.18 -16.05 12.08
N THR A 32 -10.51 -16.98 11.18
CA THR A 32 -9.56 -17.72 10.35
C THR A 32 -8.80 -16.72 9.48
N GLU A 33 -7.82 -16.03 10.06
CA GLU A 33 -7.20 -14.79 9.55
C GLU A 33 -6.12 -15.03 8.48
N ASN A 34 -5.85 -16.28 8.10
CA ASN A 34 -4.66 -16.60 7.32
C ASN A 34 -4.97 -17.30 5.99
N ALA A 35 -6.02 -16.88 5.29
CA ALA A 35 -6.05 -17.09 3.85
C ALA A 35 -4.92 -16.22 3.24
N HIS A 36 -3.75 -16.83 3.04
CA HIS A 36 -2.61 -16.19 2.39
C HIS A 36 -3.01 -15.71 0.99
N ASP A 37 -3.31 -14.42 0.86
CA ASP A 37 -3.54 -13.79 -0.43
C ASP A 37 -2.17 -13.50 -1.07
N PRO A 38 -1.79 -14.23 -2.16
CA PRO A 38 -0.51 -14.01 -2.82
C PRO A 38 -0.36 -12.60 -3.39
N MET A 39 -1.45 -11.86 -3.62
CA MET A 39 -1.38 -10.46 -4.04
C MET A 39 -0.87 -9.55 -2.92
N ILE A 40 -1.20 -9.82 -1.66
CA ILE A 40 -0.76 -9.01 -0.53
C ILE A 40 0.76 -9.12 -0.36
N GLU A 41 1.34 -10.31 -0.58
CA GLU A 41 2.78 -10.51 -0.55
C GLU A 41 3.51 -9.72 -1.66
N GLN A 42 2.89 -9.58 -2.84
CA GLN A 42 3.45 -8.76 -3.92
C GLN A 42 3.39 -7.26 -3.62
N LEU A 43 2.34 -6.81 -2.92
CA LEU A 43 2.17 -5.40 -2.54
C LEU A 43 3.10 -4.98 -1.41
N PHE A 44 3.44 -5.90 -0.50
CA PHE A 44 4.23 -5.61 0.70
C PHE A 44 5.45 -6.55 0.85
N PRO A 45 6.39 -6.55 -0.12
CA PRO A 45 7.47 -7.53 -0.18
C PRO A 45 8.57 -7.33 0.89
N TRP A 46 8.54 -6.22 1.63
CA TRP A 46 9.65 -5.75 2.45
C TRP A 46 9.78 -6.39 3.84
N VAL A 47 8.88 -7.28 4.23
CA VAL A 47 8.98 -7.94 5.55
C VAL A 47 9.59 -9.32 5.42
N ASP A 48 10.89 -9.38 5.71
CA ASP A 48 11.56 -10.62 6.08
C ASP A 48 10.92 -11.16 7.38
N PRO A 49 10.65 -12.47 7.50
CA PRO A 49 10.29 -13.10 8.77
C PRO A 49 11.19 -12.72 9.97
N ARG A 50 12.44 -12.32 9.73
CA ARG A 50 13.42 -11.85 10.71
C ARG A 50 13.31 -10.36 11.06
N SER A 51 12.37 -9.64 10.48
CA SER A 51 12.11 -8.24 10.81
C SER A 51 11.62 -8.12 12.27
N ASN A 52 11.93 -7.00 12.91
CA ASN A 52 11.46 -6.75 14.27
C ASN A 52 9.94 -6.79 14.38
N VAL A 53 9.45 -7.08 15.58
CA VAL A 53 8.02 -7.23 15.90
C VAL A 53 7.15 -6.07 15.39
N ILE A 54 7.62 -4.82 15.45
CA ILE A 54 6.85 -3.65 15.02
C ILE A 54 6.66 -3.68 13.51
N THR A 55 7.72 -3.94 12.74
CA THR A 55 7.64 -4.07 11.28
C THR A 55 6.68 -5.19 10.86
N ARG A 56 6.69 -6.32 11.58
CA ARG A 56 5.76 -7.43 11.32
C ARG A 56 4.30 -7.00 11.55
N HIS A 57 4.01 -6.33 12.66
CA HIS A 57 2.67 -5.78 12.91
C HIS A 57 2.26 -4.69 11.93
N VAL A 58 3.18 -3.85 11.48
CA VAL A 58 2.91 -2.86 10.43
C VAL A 58 2.48 -3.55 9.12
N LYS A 59 3.13 -4.64 8.70
CA LYS A 59 2.67 -5.40 7.52
C LYS A 59 1.26 -5.93 7.68
N LEU A 60 0.95 -6.54 8.83
CA LEU A 60 -0.40 -7.06 9.10
C LEU A 60 -1.44 -5.93 9.07
N ALA A 61 -1.14 -4.79 9.67
CA ALA A 61 -2.02 -3.64 9.67
C ALA A 61 -2.20 -3.03 8.27
N LEU A 62 -1.14 -2.95 7.46
CA LEU A 62 -1.22 -2.50 6.06
C LEU A 62 -2.06 -3.46 5.22
N ALA A 63 -1.88 -4.77 5.38
CA ALA A 63 -2.68 -5.78 4.69
C ALA A 63 -4.17 -5.65 5.03
N ARG A 64 -4.51 -5.56 6.32
CA ARG A 64 -5.88 -5.39 6.79
C ARG A 64 -6.48 -4.06 6.31
N ALA A 65 -5.75 -2.96 6.43
CA ALA A 65 -6.19 -1.66 5.94
C ALA A 65 -6.43 -1.66 4.43
N TYR A 66 -5.56 -2.32 3.65
CA TYR A 66 -5.72 -2.44 2.20
C TYR A 66 -6.98 -3.23 1.85
N GLN A 67 -7.25 -4.36 2.52
CA GLN A 67 -8.46 -5.14 2.30
C GLN A 67 -9.73 -4.33 2.56
N ASN A 68 -9.73 -3.51 3.62
CA ASN A 68 -10.86 -2.67 3.99
C ASN A 68 -11.05 -1.47 3.03
N ASP A 69 -9.96 -0.81 2.67
CA ASP A 69 -10.04 0.47 1.96
C ASP A 69 -10.11 0.28 0.43
N SER A 70 -9.47 -0.75 -0.12
CA SER A 70 -9.28 -0.91 -1.58
C SER A 70 -10.58 -1.03 -2.38
N GLY A 71 -11.65 -1.53 -1.76
CA GLY A 71 -12.97 -1.62 -2.39
C GLY A 71 -13.63 -0.27 -2.65
N SER A 72 -13.19 0.79 -1.95
CA SER A 72 -13.71 2.16 -2.12
C SER A 72 -12.89 3.01 -3.09
N TRP A 73 -11.73 2.51 -3.53
CA TRP A 73 -10.81 3.27 -4.37
C TRP A 73 -11.25 3.27 -5.83
N SER A 74 -11.02 4.39 -6.52
CA SER A 74 -11.18 4.41 -7.98
C SER A 74 -10.19 3.46 -8.66
N TRP A 75 -10.43 3.18 -9.94
CA TRP A 75 -9.52 2.36 -10.72
C TRP A 75 -8.12 2.98 -10.83
N GLU A 76 -8.03 4.30 -11.03
CA GLU A 76 -6.76 5.04 -11.11
C GLU A 76 -6.00 4.97 -9.80
N MET A 77 -6.69 5.12 -8.67
CA MET A 77 -6.09 4.94 -7.35
C MET A 77 -5.54 3.52 -7.19
N ASN A 78 -6.32 2.50 -7.51
CA ASN A 78 -5.85 1.12 -7.45
C ASN A 78 -4.58 0.90 -8.32
N LEU A 79 -4.54 1.48 -9.51
CA LEU A 79 -3.38 1.42 -10.39
C LEU A 79 -2.15 2.12 -9.77
N ASP A 80 -2.31 3.36 -9.31
CA ASP A 80 -1.26 4.13 -8.63
C ASP A 80 -0.71 3.40 -7.40
N PHE A 81 -1.61 2.80 -6.61
CA PHE A 81 -1.25 2.03 -5.43
C PHE A 81 -0.42 0.80 -5.80
N ARG A 82 -0.87 0.01 -6.78
CA ARG A 82 -0.15 -1.19 -7.24
C ARG A 82 1.24 -0.88 -7.79
N HIS A 83 1.43 0.26 -8.42
CA HIS A 83 2.75 0.69 -8.89
C HIS A 83 3.62 1.24 -7.76
N THR A 84 3.05 2.02 -6.83
CA THR A 84 3.83 2.74 -5.81
C THR A 84 4.14 1.85 -4.61
N ALA A 85 3.16 1.11 -4.09
CA ALA A 85 3.26 0.37 -2.83
C ALA A 85 4.45 -0.61 -2.76
N PRO A 86 4.74 -1.42 -3.80
CA PRO A 86 5.88 -2.33 -3.78
C PRO A 86 7.24 -1.62 -3.67
N THR A 87 7.31 -0.34 -4.04
CA THR A 87 8.55 0.46 -3.98
C THR A 87 8.79 1.14 -2.63
N LEU A 88 7.80 1.11 -1.73
CA LEU A 88 7.86 1.78 -0.45
C LEU A 88 8.41 0.85 0.63
N ASN A 89 9.59 1.18 1.17
CA ASN A 89 10.12 0.53 2.36
C ASN A 89 9.42 1.08 3.62
N PHE A 90 8.55 0.26 4.20
CA PHE A 90 7.81 0.56 5.43
C PHE A 90 8.45 -0.03 6.71
N SER A 91 9.68 -0.53 6.61
CA SER A 91 10.40 -1.09 7.75
C SER A 91 10.65 -0.04 8.84
N VAL A 92 10.32 -0.39 10.08
CA VAL A 92 10.54 0.46 11.24
C VAL A 92 11.84 0.05 11.92
N TYR A 93 12.75 1.01 12.11
CA TYR A 93 14.03 0.84 12.78
C TYR A 93 14.03 1.68 14.07
N ALA A 94 14.98 1.41 14.96
CA ALA A 94 15.08 2.10 16.24
C ALA A 94 15.15 3.64 16.11
N HIS A 95 15.72 4.16 15.01
CA HIS A 95 15.82 5.60 14.74
C HIS A 95 14.70 6.15 13.83
N THR A 96 13.83 5.30 13.27
CA THR A 96 12.73 5.70 12.37
C THR A 96 11.34 5.56 12.99
N GLY A 97 11.25 5.34 14.30
CA GLY A 97 9.98 5.29 15.05
C GLY A 97 9.18 6.61 15.06
N ALA A 98 9.76 7.71 14.58
CA ALA A 98 9.04 8.97 14.37
C ALA A 98 8.77 9.18 12.87
N LEU A 99 7.56 9.65 12.54
CA LEU A 99 7.11 9.91 11.16
C LEU A 99 8.12 10.77 10.38
N THR A 100 8.65 11.83 11.00
CA THR A 100 9.61 12.75 10.37
C THR A 100 10.95 12.11 10.02
N HIS A 101 11.33 11.04 10.71
CA HIS A 101 12.58 10.31 10.48
C HIS A 101 12.39 9.11 9.55
N HIS A 102 11.14 8.65 9.37
CA HIS A 102 10.80 7.53 8.51
C HIS A 102 11.08 7.81 7.02
N VAL A 103 11.52 6.79 6.27
CA VAL A 103 11.91 6.95 4.86
C VAL A 103 10.74 7.44 4.01
N ILE A 104 9.56 6.86 4.20
CA ILE A 104 8.32 7.30 3.52
C ILE A 104 7.97 8.74 3.92
N GLY A 105 8.14 9.11 5.20
CA GLY A 105 7.88 10.48 5.68
C GLY A 105 8.83 11.51 5.07
N LYS A 106 10.11 11.14 4.88
CA LYS A 106 11.09 11.98 4.17
C LYS A 106 10.76 12.13 2.69
N LYS A 107 10.28 11.06 2.03
CA LYS A 107 9.80 11.13 0.64
C LYS A 107 8.53 11.99 0.52
N ALA A 108 7.59 11.86 1.48
CA ALA A 108 6.36 12.63 1.51
C ALA A 108 6.57 14.16 1.58
N LYS A 109 7.71 14.59 2.15
CA LYS A 109 8.10 16.01 2.19
C LYS A 109 8.60 16.57 0.85
N ARG A 110 8.96 15.70 -0.10
CA ARG A 110 9.52 16.13 -1.39
C ARG A 110 8.39 16.32 -2.41
N PRO A 111 8.56 17.22 -3.39
CA PRO A 111 7.67 17.29 -4.54
C PRO A 111 7.57 15.91 -5.21
N GLY A 112 6.36 15.46 -5.53
CA GLY A 112 6.10 14.13 -6.10
C GLY A 112 5.61 13.07 -5.11
N ALA A 113 5.43 13.44 -3.84
CA ALA A 113 4.64 12.62 -2.92
C ALA A 113 3.20 12.47 -3.43
N ASN A 114 2.70 11.25 -3.51
CA ASN A 114 1.32 10.94 -3.87
C ASN A 114 0.52 10.49 -2.65
N TRP A 115 -0.78 10.30 -2.84
CA TRP A 115 -1.69 9.87 -1.77
C TRP A 115 -1.32 8.48 -1.19
N VAL A 116 -0.61 7.63 -1.95
CA VAL A 116 -0.14 6.31 -1.47
C VAL A 116 0.88 6.47 -0.34
N HIS A 117 1.80 7.44 -0.46
CA HIS A 117 2.75 7.73 0.63
C HIS A 117 2.03 8.13 1.91
N PHE A 118 1.00 8.97 1.79
CA PHE A 118 0.16 9.35 2.91
C PHE A 118 -0.59 8.16 3.49
N TRP A 119 -1.20 7.32 2.67
CA TRP A 119 -1.96 6.18 3.13
C TRP A 119 -1.11 5.24 3.99
N PHE A 120 0.13 4.96 3.56
CA PHE A 120 1.10 4.20 4.37
C PHE A 120 1.40 4.90 5.69
N LEU A 121 1.71 6.20 5.67
CA LEU A 121 2.02 6.96 6.89
C LEU A 121 0.82 7.05 7.84
N ARG A 122 -0.41 7.11 7.32
CA ARG A 122 -1.65 7.11 8.11
C ARG A 122 -1.82 5.79 8.84
N VAL A 123 -1.65 4.65 8.17
CA VAL A 123 -1.73 3.32 8.81
C VAL A 123 -0.61 3.13 9.83
N MET A 124 0.60 3.58 9.50
CA MET A 124 1.77 3.42 10.37
C MET A 124 1.73 4.32 11.60
N PHE A 125 1.47 5.61 11.44
CA PHE A 125 1.65 6.63 12.50
C PHE A 125 0.35 7.29 12.94
N GLY A 126 -0.76 7.01 12.27
CA GLY A 126 -2.07 7.55 12.57
C GLY A 126 -2.37 8.85 11.81
N PRO A 127 -3.66 9.16 11.60
CA PRO A 127 -4.10 10.39 10.93
C PRO A 127 -3.66 11.64 11.70
N ARG A 128 -3.67 11.59 13.04
CA ARG A 128 -3.26 12.72 13.87
C ARG A 128 -1.79 13.08 13.70
N ALA A 129 -0.90 12.09 13.62
CA ALA A 129 0.53 12.34 13.37
C ALA A 129 0.78 12.92 11.97
N CYS A 130 0.04 12.45 10.96
CA CYS A 130 0.13 12.94 9.59
C CYS A 130 -0.34 14.39 9.48
N SER A 131 -1.46 14.75 10.13
CA SER A 131 -2.03 16.11 10.07
C SER A 131 -1.12 17.23 10.59
N ARG A 132 -0.11 16.88 11.38
CA ARG A 132 0.90 17.81 11.91
C ARG A 132 2.06 18.07 10.95
N GLN A 133 2.09 17.40 9.81
CA GLN A 133 3.14 17.60 8.81
C GLN A 133 2.81 18.76 7.89
N SER A 134 3.82 19.51 7.46
CA SER A 134 3.66 20.68 6.59
C SER A 134 3.06 20.34 5.22
N TRP A 135 3.32 19.15 4.68
CA TRP A 135 2.80 18.68 3.39
C TRP A 135 1.34 18.21 3.44
N PHE A 136 0.77 18.04 4.64
CA PHE A 136 -0.56 17.44 4.77
C PHE A 136 -1.67 18.36 4.25
N ALA A 137 -1.55 19.67 4.43
CA ALA A 137 -2.58 20.63 4.02
C ALA A 137 -2.83 20.62 2.50
N GLU A 138 -1.76 20.60 1.70
CA GLU A 138 -1.83 20.51 0.24
C GLU A 138 -2.47 19.18 -0.21
N LEU A 139 -2.11 18.09 0.47
CA LEU A 139 -2.68 16.78 0.17
C LEU A 139 -4.19 16.73 0.51
N ALA A 140 -4.60 17.32 1.62
CA ALA A 140 -6.00 17.36 2.04
C ALA A 140 -6.88 18.21 1.11
N GLU A 141 -6.31 19.25 0.50
CA GLU A 141 -7.00 20.01 -0.54
C GLU A 141 -7.23 19.16 -1.81
N LYS A 142 -6.24 18.34 -2.19
CA LYS A 142 -6.34 17.46 -3.36
C LYS A 142 -7.21 16.22 -3.12
N TYR A 143 -7.21 15.69 -1.90
CA TYR A 143 -7.89 14.45 -1.53
C TYR A 143 -8.67 14.65 -0.22
N PRO A 144 -9.92 15.15 -0.27
CA PRO A 144 -10.67 15.51 0.94
C PRO A 144 -10.86 14.36 1.94
N TRP A 145 -10.97 13.12 1.47
CA TRP A 145 -11.13 11.91 2.31
C TRP A 145 -9.95 11.67 3.27
N VAL A 146 -8.79 12.29 3.07
CA VAL A 146 -7.67 12.17 4.03
C VAL A 146 -7.99 12.82 5.39
N MET A 147 -9.05 13.63 5.44
CA MET A 147 -9.58 14.24 6.66
C MET A 147 -10.51 13.31 7.45
N ASP A 148 -10.91 12.18 6.87
CA ASP A 148 -11.84 11.24 7.49
C ASP A 148 -11.21 10.55 8.71
N GLU A 149 -12.07 10.18 9.64
CA GLU A 149 -11.70 9.43 10.82
C GLU A 149 -11.16 8.04 10.44
N ALA A 150 -10.00 7.68 10.98
CA ALA A 150 -9.33 6.42 10.66
C ALA A 150 -8.78 5.76 11.94
N PRO A 151 -8.49 4.44 11.91
CA PRO A 151 -7.78 3.81 13.01
C PRO A 151 -6.45 4.53 13.32
N GLY A 152 -6.08 4.53 14.60
CA GLY A 152 -4.80 5.06 15.06
C GLY A 152 -3.60 4.34 14.45
N GLY A 153 -2.42 4.94 14.60
CA GLY A 153 -1.17 4.39 14.07
C GLY A 153 -0.68 3.16 14.83
N VAL A 154 -0.14 2.20 14.09
CA VAL A 154 0.43 0.96 14.66
C VAL A 154 1.79 1.20 15.32
N VAL A 155 2.59 2.15 14.80
CA VAL A 155 3.94 2.42 15.29
C VAL A 155 3.87 3.21 16.60
N PRO A 156 4.33 2.63 17.73
CA PRO A 156 4.26 3.30 19.01
C PRO A 156 5.33 4.38 19.13
N TRP A 157 5.06 5.42 19.92
CA TRP A 157 6.00 6.53 20.14
C TRP A 157 7.33 6.08 20.79
N ASN A 158 7.33 4.95 21.52
CA ASN A 158 8.50 4.35 22.15
C ASN A 158 9.13 3.20 21.32
N ALA A 159 8.88 3.13 20.01
CA ALA A 159 9.39 2.08 19.11
C ALA A 159 10.91 1.85 19.26
N LYS A 160 11.69 2.91 19.49
CA LYS A 160 13.13 2.82 19.75
C LYS A 160 13.46 1.89 20.92
N ALA A 161 12.74 2.02 22.03
CA ALA A 161 12.97 1.23 23.23
C ALA A 161 12.53 -0.23 23.03
N ILE A 162 11.40 -0.46 22.35
CA ILE A 162 10.90 -1.81 22.05
C ILE A 162 11.91 -2.57 21.19
N ILE A 163 12.38 -1.95 20.11
CA ILE A 163 13.36 -2.56 19.19
C ILE A 163 14.71 -2.78 19.89
N ALA A 164 15.20 -1.78 20.64
CA ALA A 164 16.49 -1.90 21.33
C ALA A 164 16.50 -3.00 22.40
N ASN A 165 15.35 -3.26 23.02
CA ASN A 165 15.19 -4.31 24.02
C ASN A 165 14.93 -5.70 23.41
N GLY A 166 14.78 -5.81 22.09
CA GLY A 166 14.50 -7.09 21.42
C GLY A 166 13.21 -7.76 21.89
N ARG A 167 12.19 -6.98 22.27
CA ARG A 167 10.90 -7.54 22.71
C ARG A 167 10.16 -8.09 21.50
N GLU A 168 9.92 -9.40 21.47
CA GLU A 168 9.17 -10.07 20.40
C GLU A 168 7.68 -10.30 20.75
N ASP A 169 7.31 -10.06 22.01
CA ASP A 169 5.97 -10.23 22.58
C ASP A 169 5.14 -8.92 22.55
N TRP A 170 5.67 -7.86 21.95
CA TRP A 170 4.97 -6.58 21.89
C TRP A 170 3.75 -6.68 20.97
N VAL A 171 2.58 -6.30 21.49
CA VAL A 171 1.33 -6.20 20.75
C VAL A 171 0.95 -4.72 20.61
N PRO A 172 0.52 -4.27 19.41
CA PRO A 172 -0.03 -2.92 19.24
C PRO A 172 -1.20 -2.68 20.19
N ALA A 173 -1.28 -1.48 20.78
CA ALA A 173 -2.47 -1.08 21.51
C ALA A 173 -3.70 -1.14 20.59
N ALA A 174 -4.86 -1.49 21.13
CA ALA A 174 -6.11 -1.47 20.38
C ALA A 174 -6.27 -0.10 19.70
N LEU A 175 -6.35 -0.12 18.37
CA LEU A 175 -6.35 1.11 17.58
C LEU A 175 -7.74 1.75 17.68
N GLY A 176 -7.88 2.71 18.60
CA GLY A 176 -9.02 3.62 18.61
C GLY A 176 -9.12 4.38 17.29
N ARG A 177 -10.30 4.88 16.97
CA ARG A 177 -10.45 5.80 15.84
C ARG A 177 -9.92 7.18 16.22
N GLU A 178 -9.20 7.80 15.30
CA GLU A 178 -8.57 9.10 15.46
C GLU A 178 -8.99 10.02 14.30
N CYS A 179 -9.28 11.28 14.64
CA CYS A 179 -9.47 12.33 13.66
C CYS A 179 -8.16 13.12 13.44
N PRO A 180 -7.87 13.54 12.20
CA PRO A 180 -6.87 14.56 11.91
C PRO A 180 -7.03 15.82 12.76
N ASP A 181 -5.92 16.43 13.17
CA ASP A 181 -5.90 17.65 13.97
C ASP A 181 -6.20 18.87 13.08
N THR A 182 -7.47 19.25 12.95
CA THR A 182 -7.92 20.35 12.08
C THR A 182 -7.24 21.68 12.40
N LEU A 183 -6.93 21.93 13.68
CA LEU A 183 -6.21 23.13 14.10
C LEU A 183 -4.77 23.13 13.61
N ALA A 184 -4.10 21.96 13.59
CA ALA A 184 -2.76 21.84 13.04
C ALA A 184 -2.73 22.15 11.55
N VAL A 185 -3.72 21.65 10.78
CA VAL A 185 -3.85 21.91 9.34
C VAL A 185 -4.04 23.41 9.04
N MET A 186 -4.84 24.11 9.84
CA MET A 186 -5.04 25.55 9.67
C MET A 186 -3.78 26.38 9.96
N ARG A 187 -2.94 25.95 10.92
CA ARG A 187 -1.69 26.65 11.24
C ARG A 187 -0.68 26.54 10.11
N THR A 188 -0.46 25.34 9.57
CA THR A 188 0.46 25.13 8.44
C THR A 188 0.02 25.90 7.20
N LYS A 189 -1.29 26.04 6.96
CA LYS A 189 -1.79 26.88 5.86
C LYS A 189 -1.44 28.37 6.03
N ARG A 190 -1.50 28.90 7.26
CA ARG A 190 -1.09 30.30 7.53
C ARG A 190 0.42 30.49 7.40
N GLU A 191 1.22 29.56 7.93
CA GLU A 191 2.68 29.63 7.84
C GLU A 191 3.18 29.55 6.37
N ALA A 192 2.50 28.78 5.52
CA ALA A 192 2.81 28.72 4.10
C ALA A 192 2.45 30.01 3.35
N ALA A 193 1.38 30.70 3.74
CA ALA A 193 0.96 31.97 3.13
C ALA A 193 1.87 33.13 3.53
N ASP A 194 2.28 33.20 4.81
CA ASP A 194 3.16 34.26 5.35
C ASP A 194 4.62 34.15 4.87
N GLY A 195 5.03 33.00 4.35
CA GLY A 195 6.40 32.76 3.85
C GLY A 195 6.79 33.55 2.59
N THR A 196 5.87 34.31 2.00
CA THR A 196 6.07 34.99 0.71
C THR A 196 6.62 36.42 0.83
N GLU A 197 6.75 36.97 2.04
CA GLU A 197 7.17 38.37 2.21
C GLU A 197 8.52 38.53 2.94
N ASN A 198 9.47 39.11 2.19
CA ASN A 198 10.77 39.66 2.59
C ASN A 198 11.93 38.68 2.83
N PRO A 199 12.85 38.52 1.86
CA PRO A 199 14.18 38.01 2.15
C PRO A 199 14.89 39.01 3.08
N ARG A 200 14.87 38.73 4.39
CA ARG A 200 15.77 39.43 5.32
C ARG A 200 17.22 39.15 4.87
N PRO A 201 18.07 40.17 4.72
CA PRO A 201 19.46 39.98 4.35
C PRO A 201 20.16 39.15 5.42
N SER A 202 20.63 37.97 5.03
CA SER A 202 21.39 37.06 5.89
C SER A 202 22.74 37.70 6.22
N LYS A 203 22.96 37.97 7.50
CA LYS A 203 24.25 38.38 8.04
C LYS A 203 25.25 37.22 7.92
N THR A 204 26.31 37.49 7.17
CA THR A 204 27.71 37.04 7.25
C THR A 204 28.05 35.64 7.83
N PRO A 205 28.95 34.89 7.15
CA PRO A 205 29.41 33.58 7.60
C PRO A 205 30.38 33.70 8.77
N ARG A 206 30.11 32.95 9.84
CA ARG A 206 31.05 32.76 10.97
C ARG A 206 32.02 31.63 10.61
N ALA A 207 33.31 31.95 10.72
CA ALA A 207 34.43 31.10 10.36
C ALA A 207 34.40 29.70 10.99
N SER A 208 34.80 28.73 10.18
CA SER A 208 34.93 27.31 10.47
C SER A 208 36.05 27.02 11.46
N THR A 209 35.75 26.23 12.48
CA THR A 209 36.75 25.59 13.36
C THR A 209 37.25 24.30 12.72
N PRO A 210 38.58 24.01 12.69
CA PRO A 210 39.11 22.76 12.16
C PRO A 210 38.85 21.57 13.09
N CYS A 211 38.48 20.44 12.51
CA CYS A 211 38.35 19.13 13.17
C CYS A 211 39.72 18.40 13.15
N PRO A 212 40.16 17.73 14.23
CA PRO A 212 41.39 16.93 14.22
C PRO A 212 41.21 15.64 13.41
N GLN A 213 42.23 15.28 12.65
CA GLN A 213 42.38 13.98 12.00
C GLN A 213 42.88 12.97 13.04
N ASP A 214 42.10 11.93 13.30
CA ASP A 214 42.56 10.75 14.02
C ASP A 214 43.14 9.71 13.08
N ALA A 215 44.22 9.12 13.57
CA ALA A 215 45.17 8.30 12.85
C ALA A 215 44.73 6.84 12.68
N ALA A 216 45.28 6.26 11.62
CA ALA A 216 45.59 4.87 11.35
C ALA A 216 45.29 3.82 12.44
N SER A 217 44.47 2.82 12.07
CA SER A 217 44.60 1.46 12.58
C SER A 217 44.57 0.48 11.39
N VAL A 218 45.77 0.04 10.99
CA VAL A 218 46.00 -1.09 10.09
C VAL A 218 45.77 -2.35 10.94
N SER A 219 44.69 -3.08 10.68
CA SER A 219 44.45 -4.40 11.28
C SER A 219 44.84 -5.48 10.27
N ALA A 220 45.69 -6.38 10.73
CA ALA A 220 46.24 -7.50 10.00
C ALA A 220 45.15 -8.46 9.52
N GLU A 221 45.00 -8.60 8.19
CA GLU A 221 44.38 -9.76 7.57
C GLU A 221 45.36 -10.94 7.68
N THR A 222 45.13 -11.79 8.67
CA THR A 222 45.77 -13.10 8.77
C THR A 222 45.25 -13.99 7.65
N ASP A 223 46.20 -14.49 6.88
CA ASP A 223 46.09 -15.31 5.69
C ASP A 223 45.49 -16.70 6.02
N VAL A 224 44.16 -16.80 5.90
CA VAL A 224 43.37 -18.03 6.14
C VAL A 224 43.68 -19.13 5.11
N TRP A 225 44.30 -18.79 3.99
CA TRP A 225 44.58 -19.75 2.92
C TRP A 225 45.82 -20.61 3.16
N ALA A 226 46.74 -20.17 4.04
CA ALA A 226 47.97 -20.91 4.33
C ALA A 226 47.76 -22.15 5.25
N GLU A 227 46.61 -22.25 5.94
CA GLU A 227 46.34 -23.34 6.89
C GLU A 227 45.60 -24.54 6.24
N LEU A 228 45.09 -24.38 5.00
CA LEU A 228 44.35 -25.43 4.30
C LEU A 228 45.24 -26.40 3.49
N ASP A 229 46.43 -25.95 3.08
CA ASP A 229 47.36 -26.76 2.26
C ASP A 229 48.15 -27.81 3.08
N ALA A 230 48.07 -27.77 4.42
CA ALA A 230 48.75 -28.71 5.31
C ALA A 230 47.95 -29.97 5.66
N ALA A 231 46.69 -30.08 5.20
CA ALA A 231 45.86 -31.25 5.46
C ALA A 231 46.21 -32.40 4.49
N ASP A 232 46.96 -33.40 4.97
CA ASP A 232 47.27 -34.64 4.24
C ASP A 232 45.99 -35.51 4.13
N PHE A 233 45.19 -35.28 3.09
CA PHE A 233 44.01 -36.09 2.76
C PHE A 233 44.41 -37.41 2.08
N LYS A 234 45.13 -38.26 2.79
CA LYS A 234 45.26 -39.68 2.45
C LYS A 234 44.29 -40.46 3.33
N ASP A 235 43.46 -41.28 2.71
CA ASP A 235 42.45 -42.17 3.35
C ASP A 235 41.10 -41.58 3.76
N VAL A 236 40.45 -40.83 2.86
CA VAL A 236 38.97 -40.80 2.86
C VAL A 236 38.45 -41.61 1.66
N ARG A 237 38.42 -42.93 1.82
CA ARG A 237 37.73 -43.82 0.87
C ARG A 237 36.22 -43.73 1.14
N VAL A 238 35.60 -42.68 0.60
CA VAL A 238 34.16 -42.46 0.76
C VAL A 238 33.37 -43.58 0.05
N PRO A 239 32.29 -44.13 0.66
CA PRO A 239 31.48 -45.17 0.02
C PRO A 239 30.77 -44.66 -1.25
N SER A 240 31.34 -44.98 -2.42
CA SER A 240 30.89 -44.52 -3.76
C SER A 240 29.40 -44.72 -4.05
N LYS A 241 28.74 -45.71 -3.41
CA LYS A 241 27.33 -46.04 -3.67
C LYS A 241 26.33 -45.03 -3.09
N SER A 242 26.71 -44.26 -2.08
CA SER A 242 25.82 -43.24 -1.47
C SER A 242 25.62 -42.04 -2.39
N TYR A 243 26.65 -41.66 -3.15
CA TYR A 243 26.58 -40.51 -4.06
C TYR A 243 25.77 -40.80 -5.31
N GLU A 244 25.82 -42.03 -5.84
CA GLU A 244 25.03 -42.41 -7.02
C GLU A 244 23.51 -42.30 -6.76
N LEU A 245 23.06 -42.67 -5.56
CA LEU A 245 21.64 -42.56 -5.18
C LEU A 245 21.21 -41.09 -5.02
N GLN A 246 22.04 -40.28 -4.38
CA GLN A 246 21.80 -38.83 -4.26
C GLN A 246 21.77 -38.14 -5.62
N LEU A 247 22.69 -38.50 -6.52
CA LEU A 247 22.76 -37.94 -7.87
C LEU A 247 21.54 -38.33 -8.71
N ASN A 248 21.08 -39.57 -8.61
CA ASN A 248 19.85 -40.00 -9.27
C ASN A 248 18.61 -39.28 -8.71
N THR A 249 18.54 -39.07 -7.39
CA THR A 249 17.45 -38.33 -6.74
C THR A 249 17.43 -36.88 -7.24
N LEU A 250 18.58 -36.21 -7.21
CA LEU A 250 18.73 -34.83 -7.68
C LEU A 250 18.39 -34.69 -9.17
N LYS A 251 18.74 -35.70 -9.98
CA LYS A 251 18.38 -35.72 -11.41
C LYS A 251 16.87 -35.83 -11.62
N MET A 252 16.17 -36.66 -10.84
CA MET A 252 14.71 -36.75 -10.89
C MET A 252 14.04 -35.44 -10.45
N GLU A 253 14.53 -34.82 -9.38
CA GLU A 253 14.05 -33.51 -8.91
C GLU A 253 14.27 -32.41 -9.96
N HIS A 254 15.42 -32.42 -10.64
CA HIS A 254 15.71 -31.47 -11.71
C HIS A 254 14.74 -31.61 -12.90
N GLU A 255 14.46 -32.84 -13.33
CA GLU A 255 13.47 -33.08 -14.41
C GLU A 255 12.05 -32.72 -13.97
N ALA A 256 11.68 -32.98 -12.71
CA ALA A 256 10.38 -32.56 -12.15
C ALA A 256 10.27 -31.03 -12.10
N LEU A 257 11.33 -30.33 -11.70
CA LEU A 257 11.37 -28.87 -11.67
C LEU A 257 11.29 -28.27 -13.09
N LYS A 258 11.97 -28.89 -14.06
CA LYS A 258 11.95 -28.48 -15.46
C LYS A 258 10.55 -28.62 -16.07
N THR A 259 9.86 -29.71 -15.81
CA THR A 259 8.47 -29.91 -16.26
C THR A 259 7.51 -28.92 -15.60
N ALA A 260 7.64 -28.67 -14.29
CA ALA A 260 6.86 -27.66 -13.60
C ALA A 260 7.08 -26.24 -14.16
N HIS A 261 8.32 -25.89 -14.50
CA HIS A 261 8.65 -24.62 -15.14
C HIS A 261 8.01 -24.49 -16.53
N GLU A 262 8.01 -25.55 -17.33
CA GLU A 262 7.37 -25.53 -18.65
C GLU A 262 5.85 -25.35 -18.54
N THR A 263 5.20 -26.09 -17.63
CA THR A 263 3.75 -25.92 -17.36
C THR A 263 3.42 -24.50 -16.89
N LEU A 264 4.30 -23.88 -16.11
CA LEU A 264 4.11 -22.50 -15.66
C LEU A 264 4.25 -21.52 -16.84
N ARG A 265 5.23 -21.72 -17.73
CA ARG A 265 5.39 -20.92 -18.95
C ARG A 265 4.15 -20.98 -19.83
N GLU A 266 3.62 -22.18 -20.10
CA GLU A 266 2.40 -22.37 -20.90
C GLU A 266 1.19 -21.63 -20.29
N LYS A 267 1.05 -21.66 -18.95
CA LYS A 267 0.00 -20.91 -18.25
C LYS A 267 0.15 -19.40 -18.42
N TYR A 268 1.37 -18.88 -18.40
CA TYR A 268 1.63 -17.45 -18.65
C TYR A 268 1.31 -17.07 -20.09
N GLU A 269 1.70 -17.86 -21.07
CA GLU A 269 1.37 -17.62 -22.48
C GLU A 269 -0.15 -17.64 -22.71
N ALA A 270 -0.86 -18.61 -22.13
CA ALA A 270 -2.32 -18.67 -22.19
C ALA A 270 -2.99 -17.47 -21.52
N MET A 271 -2.42 -16.95 -20.43
CA MET A 271 -2.87 -15.73 -19.76
C MET A 271 -2.65 -14.51 -20.65
N GLU A 272 -1.49 -14.38 -21.28
CA GLU A 272 -1.14 -13.28 -22.17
C GLU A 272 -2.09 -13.19 -23.38
N GLU A 273 -2.40 -14.33 -23.99
CA GLU A 273 -3.36 -14.39 -25.11
C GLU A 273 -4.79 -14.00 -24.68
N ARG A 274 -5.21 -14.34 -23.45
CA ARG A 274 -6.47 -13.86 -22.89
C ARG A 274 -6.48 -12.34 -22.72
N TYR A 275 -5.37 -11.76 -22.27
CA TYR A 275 -5.24 -10.31 -22.16
C TYR A 275 -5.29 -9.62 -23.53
N LYS A 276 -4.58 -10.13 -24.55
CA LYS A 276 -4.67 -9.60 -25.93
C LYS A 276 -6.09 -9.67 -26.49
N ALA A 277 -6.78 -10.78 -26.26
CA ALA A 277 -8.18 -10.94 -26.67
C ALA A 277 -9.11 -9.94 -25.97
N LEU A 278 -8.88 -9.67 -24.68
CA LEU A 278 -9.64 -8.70 -23.91
C LEU A 278 -9.38 -7.26 -24.41
N GLU A 279 -8.11 -6.91 -24.64
CA GLU A 279 -7.73 -5.60 -25.16
C GLU A 279 -8.35 -5.33 -26.54
N LYS A 280 -8.39 -6.35 -27.42
CA LYS A 280 -9.08 -6.26 -28.70
C LYS A 280 -10.58 -5.93 -28.54
N LYS A 281 -11.27 -6.59 -27.60
CA LYS A 281 -12.68 -6.31 -27.30
C LYS A 281 -12.90 -4.88 -26.80
N TYR A 282 -11.98 -4.36 -25.98
CA TYR A 282 -12.04 -2.97 -25.52
C TYR A 282 -11.89 -1.98 -26.67
N ARG A 283 -10.92 -2.20 -27.58
CA ARG A 283 -10.76 -1.38 -28.79
C ARG A 283 -12.01 -1.40 -29.67
N GLU A 284 -12.58 -2.59 -29.91
CA GLU A 284 -13.83 -2.71 -30.67
C GLU A 284 -15.00 -1.98 -29.99
N GLN A 285 -15.05 -1.97 -28.65
CA GLN A 285 -16.06 -1.23 -27.91
C GLN A 285 -15.86 0.29 -28.00
N GLU A 286 -14.62 0.76 -27.91
CA GLU A 286 -14.26 2.17 -28.09
C GLU A 286 -14.65 2.68 -29.49
N ASP A 287 -14.36 1.90 -30.54
CA ASP A 287 -14.75 2.22 -31.91
C ASP A 287 -16.27 2.32 -32.08
N ARG A 288 -17.03 1.46 -31.38
CA ARG A 288 -18.50 1.54 -31.37
C ARG A 288 -18.99 2.82 -30.70
N TYR A 289 -18.40 3.22 -29.58
CA TYR A 289 -18.77 4.46 -28.90
C TYR A 289 -18.44 5.68 -29.77
N ARG A 290 -17.24 5.72 -30.36
CA ARG A 290 -16.85 6.75 -31.33
C ARG A 290 -17.85 6.87 -32.48
N GLY A 291 -18.28 5.73 -33.04
CA GLY A 291 -19.30 5.70 -34.09
C GLY A 291 -20.69 6.17 -33.64
N GLN A 292 -21.03 6.05 -32.35
CA GLN A 292 -22.25 6.62 -31.77
C GLN A 292 -22.14 8.13 -31.59
N GLU A 293 -21.00 8.62 -31.09
CA GLU A 293 -20.74 10.06 -30.93
C GLU A 293 -20.84 10.80 -32.27
N GLU A 294 -20.25 10.27 -33.35
CA GLU A 294 -20.37 10.86 -34.68
C GLU A 294 -21.82 10.92 -35.20
N LYS A 295 -22.66 9.93 -34.86
CA LYS A 295 -24.08 9.94 -35.22
C LYS A 295 -24.83 11.02 -34.45
N LEU A 296 -24.53 11.17 -33.15
CA LEU A 296 -25.08 12.23 -32.31
C LEU A 296 -24.69 13.62 -32.84
N ASP A 297 -23.42 13.83 -33.19
CA ASP A 297 -22.94 15.09 -33.74
C ASP A 297 -23.66 15.48 -35.05
N LYS A 298 -23.87 14.50 -35.94
CA LYS A 298 -24.66 14.69 -37.17
C LYS A 298 -26.12 15.07 -36.88
N LEU A 299 -26.73 14.46 -35.87
CA LEU A 299 -28.10 14.81 -35.45
C LEU A 299 -28.17 16.22 -34.86
N CYS A 300 -27.23 16.59 -33.98
CA CYS A 300 -27.11 17.95 -33.44
C CYS A 300 -26.96 18.99 -34.55
N THR A 301 -26.08 18.73 -35.53
CA THR A 301 -25.89 19.63 -36.67
C THR A 301 -27.17 19.81 -37.49
N ARG A 302 -27.91 18.72 -37.75
CA ARG A 302 -29.21 18.79 -38.46
C ARG A 302 -30.26 19.56 -37.67
N LEU A 303 -30.32 19.38 -36.36
CA LEU A 303 -31.25 20.14 -35.50
C LEU A 303 -30.94 21.64 -35.52
N VAL A 304 -29.66 22.02 -35.51
CA VAL A 304 -29.25 23.43 -35.64
C VAL A 304 -29.66 23.99 -37.00
N GLN A 305 -29.45 23.24 -38.10
CA GLN A 305 -29.87 23.65 -39.44
C GLN A 305 -31.39 23.85 -39.54
N LEU A 306 -32.18 22.92 -38.98
CA LEU A 306 -33.64 23.03 -38.92
C LEU A 306 -34.07 24.24 -38.10
N GLY A 307 -33.45 24.46 -36.93
CA GLY A 307 -33.72 25.63 -36.10
C GLY A 307 -33.46 26.95 -36.83
N ASN A 308 -32.38 27.01 -37.63
CA ASN A 308 -32.09 28.17 -38.46
C ASN A 308 -33.14 28.37 -39.56
N LEU A 309 -33.57 27.29 -40.24
CA LEU A 309 -34.61 27.38 -41.28
C LEU A 309 -35.95 27.89 -40.73
N VAL A 310 -36.36 27.40 -39.55
CA VAL A 310 -37.59 27.84 -38.88
C VAL A 310 -37.53 29.32 -38.49
N LYS A 311 -36.39 29.81 -38.01
CA LYS A 311 -36.19 31.24 -37.73
C LYS A 311 -36.38 32.09 -39.00
N HIS A 312 -35.75 31.69 -40.10
CA HIS A 312 -35.88 32.38 -41.39
C HIS A 312 -37.32 32.40 -41.90
N GLN A 313 -38.09 31.31 -41.74
CA GLN A 313 -39.50 31.24 -42.16
C GLN A 313 -40.42 32.13 -41.31
N ASN A 314 -40.12 32.31 -40.02
CA ASN A 314 -40.93 33.11 -39.10
C ASN A 314 -40.58 34.61 -39.09
N GLY A 315 -39.60 35.04 -39.89
CA GLY A 315 -39.18 36.45 -39.94
C GLY A 315 -38.56 36.96 -38.64
N ILE A 316 -37.99 36.06 -37.83
CA ILE A 316 -37.22 36.36 -36.61
C ILE A 316 -35.73 36.34 -36.94
#